data_AF-A0A2E1NUZ7-F1
#
_entry.id   AF-A0A2E1NUZ7-F1
#
_cell.length_a   1.000
_cell.length_b   1.000
_cell.length_c   1.000
_cell.angle_alpha   90.00
_cell.angle_beta   90.00
_cell.angle_gamma   90.00
#
_symmetry.space_group_name_H-M   'P 1'
#
loop_
_entity.id
_entity.type
_entity.pdbx_description
1 polymer ?
#
loop_
_entity_poly.entity_id
_entity_poly.type
_entity_poly.pdbx_seq_one_letter_code
_entity_poly.pdbx_strand_id
1 'polypeptide(L)'
;MSELVFGQISEVKVGQVFDSRADLAEAGVHRPTMAGIWGREKEGACSIVLSGGYEDDIDKLDYIYYTGHGGQNAPGGKQISNQEFVRGNKGLQLSCDY
;
A
#
# COMPACT_ATOMS: atom_id res chain seq x y z
N MET A 1 1.05 18.50 -4.62
CA MET A 1 0.70 17.07 -4.64
C MET A 1 1.91 16.33 -5.18
N SER A 2 2.45 15.33 -4.48
CA SER A 2 3.57 14.54 -5.02
C SER A 2 3.12 13.76 -6.24
N GLU A 3 3.99 13.65 -7.24
CA GLU A 3 3.77 12.78 -8.39
C GLU A 3 3.71 11.30 -7.96
N LEU A 4 2.82 10.52 -8.58
CA LEU A 4 2.79 9.07 -8.44
C LEU A 4 3.73 8.49 -9.51
N VAL A 5 4.70 7.70 -9.06
CA VAL A 5 5.63 6.99 -9.96
C VAL A 5 5.24 5.51 -9.95
N PHE A 6 4.95 4.96 -11.12
CA PHE A 6 4.62 3.55 -11.29
C PHE A 6 5.83 2.77 -11.77
N GLY A 7 6.09 1.62 -11.14
CA GLY A 7 7.23 0.76 -11.46
C GLY A 7 8.46 1.01 -10.58
N GLN A 8 9.63 0.66 -11.11
CA GLN A 8 10.88 0.71 -10.35
C GLN A 8 11.33 2.16 -10.11
N ILE A 9 11.76 2.44 -8.87
CA ILE A 9 12.42 3.70 -8.52
C ILE A 9 13.91 3.62 -8.88
N SER A 10 14.41 4.67 -9.53
CA SER A 10 15.84 4.78 -9.88
C SER A 10 16.71 4.62 -8.63
N GLU A 11 17.86 3.96 -8.79
CA GLU A 11 18.86 3.73 -7.73
C GLU A 11 18.42 2.83 -6.56
N VAL A 12 17.15 2.42 -6.51
CA VAL A 12 16.65 1.42 -5.55
C VAL A 12 16.71 0.03 -6.17
N LYS A 13 17.25 -0.93 -5.40
CA LYS A 13 17.37 -2.34 -5.81
C LYS A 13 16.39 -3.22 -5.03
N VAL A 14 15.91 -4.29 -5.68
CA VAL A 14 15.16 -5.36 -4.97
C VAL A 14 16.05 -5.94 -3.87
N GLY A 15 15.49 -6.13 -2.67
CA GLY A 15 16.20 -6.59 -1.49
C GLY A 15 16.90 -5.47 -0.69
N GLN A 16 16.82 -4.21 -1.13
CA GLN A 16 17.29 -3.08 -0.34
C GLN A 16 16.48 -2.93 0.95
N VAL A 17 17.18 -2.79 2.07
CA VAL A 17 16.59 -2.60 3.40
C VAL A 17 16.59 -1.11 3.72
N PHE A 18 15.49 -0.64 4.32
CA PHE A 18 15.32 0.70 4.84
C PHE A 18 15.04 0.60 6.34
N ASP A 19 15.63 1.47 7.15
CA ASP A 19 15.53 1.41 8.61
C ASP A 19 14.13 1.81 9.11
N SER A 20 13.42 2.63 8.34
CA SER A 20 12.10 3.12 8.73
C SER A 20 11.17 3.39 7.54
N ARG A 21 9.88 3.56 7.84
CA ARG A 21 8.88 4.06 6.89
C ARG A 21 9.17 5.49 6.41
N ALA A 22 9.94 6.28 7.18
CA ALA A 22 10.36 7.61 6.75
C ALA A 22 11.45 7.51 5.68
N ASP A 23 12.45 6.64 5.86
CA ASP A 23 13.51 6.44 4.86
C ASP A 23 12.95 5.82 3.56
N LEU A 24 12.01 4.90 3.69
CA LEU A 24 11.28 4.33 2.54
C LEU A 24 10.47 5.39 1.77
N ALA A 25 9.94 6.38 2.48
CA ALA A 25 9.19 7.49 1.90
C ALA A 25 10.11 8.50 1.22
N GLU A 26 11.25 8.83 1.84
CA GLU A 26 12.28 9.71 1.27
C GLU A 26 12.89 9.11 0.00
N ALA A 27 13.14 7.79 0.00
CA ALA A 27 13.58 7.05 -1.17
C ALA A 27 12.53 6.96 -2.29
N GLY A 28 11.29 7.39 -2.05
CA GLY A 28 10.22 7.42 -3.04
C GLY A 28 9.57 6.09 -3.38
N VAL A 29 9.97 4.98 -2.72
CA VAL A 29 9.40 3.64 -2.92
C VAL A 29 7.96 3.57 -2.39
N HIS A 30 7.74 4.14 -1.20
CA HIS A 30 6.41 4.20 -0.60
C HIS A 30 6.28 5.44 0.29
N ARG A 31 5.72 6.52 -0.25
CA ARG A 31 5.66 7.83 0.43
C ARG A 31 4.82 7.90 1.71
N PRO A 32 3.68 7.20 1.85
CA PRO A 32 2.95 7.20 3.11
C PRO A 32 3.82 6.62 4.22
N THR A 33 3.82 7.23 5.40
CA THR A 33 4.58 6.72 6.56
C THR A 33 3.77 5.74 7.41
N MET A 34 2.44 5.74 7.27
CA MET A 34 1.52 4.90 8.04
C MET A 34 0.65 4.00 7.15
N ALA A 35 -0.06 4.58 6.17
CA ALA A 35 -0.99 3.84 5.32
C ALA A 35 -0.28 2.71 4.55
N GLY A 36 -0.92 1.56 4.41
CA GLY A 36 -0.33 0.43 3.67
C GLY A 36 -0.38 0.57 2.15
N ILE A 37 -1.28 1.42 1.61
CA ILE A 37 -1.46 1.62 0.17
C ILE A 37 -1.07 3.04 -0.21
N TRP A 38 -0.20 3.18 -1.20
CA TRP A 38 0.07 4.47 -1.85
C TRP A 38 -0.57 4.50 -3.23
N GLY A 39 -1.65 5.27 -3.36
CA GLY A 39 -2.43 5.34 -4.59
C GLY A 39 -3.54 6.37 -4.54
N ARG A 40 -4.19 6.57 -5.68
CA ARG A 40 -5.35 7.46 -5.84
C ARG A 40 -6.43 6.78 -6.67
N GLU A 41 -7.67 7.09 -6.35
CA GLU A 41 -8.86 6.44 -6.93
C GLU A 41 -8.91 6.50 -8.47
N LYS A 42 -8.34 7.54 -9.06
CA LYS A 42 -8.43 7.83 -10.50
C LYS A 42 -7.10 7.63 -11.25
N GLU A 43 -6.04 7.24 -10.54
CA GLU A 43 -4.70 7.11 -11.12
C GLU A 43 -4.09 5.72 -10.90
N GLY A 44 -4.57 4.97 -9.89
CA GLY A 44 -4.09 3.63 -9.55
C GLY A 44 -3.33 3.62 -8.22
N ALA A 45 -2.91 2.43 -7.80
CA ALA A 45 -1.98 2.23 -6.69
C ALA A 45 -0.57 1.93 -7.23
N CYS A 46 0.42 2.65 -6.73
CA CYS A 46 1.81 2.55 -7.17
C CYS A 46 2.67 1.67 -6.25
N SER A 47 2.34 1.57 -4.97
CA SER A 47 2.99 0.61 -4.06
C SER A 47 2.11 0.25 -2.87
N ILE A 48 2.40 -0.91 -2.29
CA ILE A 48 1.80 -1.42 -1.06
C ILE A 48 2.88 -1.86 -0.06
N VAL A 49 2.53 -1.96 1.22
CA VAL A 49 3.39 -2.48 2.29
C VAL A 49 2.66 -3.60 3.02
N LEU A 50 3.17 -4.83 2.95
CA LEU A 50 2.78 -5.91 3.86
C LEU A 50 3.46 -5.70 5.21
N SER A 51 2.65 -5.49 6.25
CA SER A 51 3.13 -5.22 7.61
C SER A 51 2.38 -6.02 8.69
N GLY A 52 1.51 -6.96 8.29
CA GLY A 52 0.67 -7.73 9.21
C GLY A 52 -0.43 -6.89 9.88
N GLY A 53 -0.81 -5.77 9.27
CA GLY A 53 -1.84 -4.86 9.80
C GLY A 53 -3.28 -5.36 9.62
N TYR A 54 -3.47 -6.41 8.82
CA TYR A 54 -4.74 -7.07 8.58
C TYR A 54 -4.57 -8.58 8.75
N GLU A 55 -5.48 -9.20 9.50
CA GLU A 55 -5.45 -10.64 9.78
C GLU A 55 -5.76 -11.50 8.55
N ASP A 56 -6.41 -10.91 7.55
CA ASP A 56 -6.79 -11.56 6.29
C ASP A 56 -5.66 -11.57 5.24
N ASP A 57 -4.51 -10.93 5.52
CA ASP A 57 -3.35 -10.97 4.62
C ASP A 57 -2.76 -12.38 4.56
N ILE A 58 -2.49 -12.85 3.34
CA ILE A 58 -1.85 -14.15 3.11
C ILE A 58 -0.66 -13.96 2.17
N ASP A 59 0.54 -14.29 2.65
CA ASP A 59 1.77 -14.29 1.87
C ASP A 59 2.12 -15.71 1.41
N LYS A 60 2.22 -15.90 0.09
CA LYS A 60 2.61 -17.16 -0.56
C LYS A 60 3.88 -17.01 -1.40
N LEU A 61 4.72 -16.03 -1.08
CA LEU A 61 5.95 -15.67 -1.79
C LEU A 61 5.70 -15.15 -3.20
N ASP A 62 5.25 -16.02 -4.11
CA ASP A 62 5.05 -15.70 -5.54
C ASP A 62 3.75 -14.92 -5.78
N TYR A 63 2.84 -14.95 -4.82
CA TYR A 63 1.61 -14.18 -4.83
C TYR A 63 1.17 -13.85 -3.41
N ILE A 64 0.37 -12.80 -3.29
CA ILE A 64 -0.16 -12.31 -2.03
C ILE A 64 -1.67 -12.12 -2.17
N TYR A 65 -2.41 -12.44 -1.11
CA TYR A 65 -3.74 -11.88 -0.89
C TYR A 65 -3.58 -10.70 0.05
N TYR A 66 -3.83 -9.50 -0.46
CA TYR A 66 -3.62 -8.26 0.27
C TYR A 66 -4.97 -7.62 0.61
N THR A 67 -5.15 -7.24 1.87
CA THR A 67 -6.40 -6.68 2.38
C THR A 67 -6.46 -5.17 2.14
N GLY A 68 -7.63 -4.68 1.73
CA GLY A 68 -7.88 -3.24 1.62
C GLY A 68 -7.76 -2.51 2.96
N HIS A 69 -7.71 -1.18 2.92
CA HIS A 69 -7.74 -0.36 4.12
C HIS A 69 -9.17 0.05 4.51
N GLY A 70 -9.35 0.39 5.80
CA GLY A 70 -10.58 0.98 6.31
C GLY A 70 -11.44 0.03 7.15
N GLY A 71 -12.56 0.56 7.66
CA GLY A 71 -13.51 -0.13 8.53
C GLY A 71 -12.99 -0.52 9.92
N GLN A 72 -11.80 -0.03 10.30
CA GLN A 72 -11.25 -0.14 11.65
C GLN A 72 -11.66 1.06 12.51
N ASN A 73 -11.80 0.84 13.83
CA ASN A 73 -12.13 1.91 14.78
C ASN A 73 -11.00 2.95 14.97
N ALA A 74 -9.77 2.55 14.71
CA ALA A 74 -8.57 3.38 14.68
C ALA A 74 -7.56 2.74 13.71
N PRO A 75 -6.53 3.45 13.24
CA PRO A 75 -5.48 2.85 12.40
C PRO A 75 -4.83 1.64 13.09
N GLY A 76 -4.89 0.45 12.47
CA GLY A 76 -4.40 -0.80 13.04
C GLY A 76 -5.27 -1.35 14.19
N GLY A 77 -6.48 -0.82 14.36
CA GLY A 77 -7.43 -1.23 15.38
C GLY A 77 -8.32 -2.40 14.92
N LYS A 78 -9.40 -2.62 15.67
CA LYS A 78 -10.35 -3.70 15.37
C LYS A 78 -11.25 -3.31 14.19
N GLN A 79 -11.54 -4.26 13.31
CA GLN A 79 -12.57 -4.13 12.29
C GLN A 79 -13.96 -4.01 12.93
N ILE A 80 -14.66 -2.91 12.65
CA ILE A 80 -15.99 -2.60 13.18
C ILE A 80 -17.03 -2.29 12.11
N SER A 81 -16.61 -2.14 10.85
CA SER A 81 -17.51 -1.95 9.71
C SER A 81 -16.93 -2.56 8.44
N ASN A 82 -17.77 -2.64 7.41
CA ASN A 82 -17.33 -3.07 6.08
C ASN A 82 -16.29 -2.09 5.52
N GLN A 83 -15.37 -2.63 4.72
CA GLN A 83 -14.49 -1.84 3.87
C GLN A 83 -15.22 -1.40 2.61
N GLU A 84 -14.74 -0.32 1.98
CA GLU A 84 -15.34 0.26 0.78
C GLU A 84 -14.30 0.39 -0.34
N PHE A 85 -14.74 0.33 -1.60
CA PHE A 85 -13.91 0.58 -2.78
C PHE A 85 -13.71 2.09 -3.01
N VAL A 86 -12.98 2.71 -2.09
CA VAL A 86 -12.59 4.13 -2.13
C VAL A 86 -11.09 4.28 -1.86
N ARG A 87 -10.55 5.47 -2.14
CA ARG A 87 -9.16 5.87 -1.93
C ARG A 87 -8.16 4.85 -2.50
N GLY A 88 -7.23 4.38 -1.67
CA GLY A 88 -6.26 3.35 -2.05
C GLY A 88 -6.90 2.03 -2.51
N ASN A 89 -8.06 1.64 -1.97
CA ASN A 89 -8.73 0.40 -2.37
C ASN A 89 -9.25 0.51 -3.80
N LYS A 90 -9.83 1.66 -4.15
CA LYS A 90 -10.23 1.94 -5.53
C LYS A 90 -9.02 2.05 -6.47
N GLY A 91 -7.93 2.64 -5.97
CA GLY A 91 -6.65 2.67 -6.69
C GLY A 91 -6.10 1.28 -7.01
N LEU A 92 -6.13 0.35 -6.05
CA LEU A 92 -5.74 -1.05 -6.28
C LEU A 92 -6.65 -1.74 -7.30
N GLN A 93 -7.96 -1.52 -7.21
CA GLN A 93 -8.89 -2.06 -8.19
C GLN A 93 -8.57 -1.54 -9.60
N LEU A 94 -8.32 -0.23 -9.74
CA LEU A 94 -7.98 0.36 -11.03
C LEU A 94 -6.67 -0.21 -11.58
N SER A 95 -5.66 -0.46 -10.75
CA SER A 95 -4.41 -1.10 -11.15
C SER A 95 -4.57 -2.55 -11.65
N CYS A 96 -5.71 -3.20 -11.41
CA CYS A 96 -6.02 -4.52 -11.97
C CYS A 96 -6.57 -4.45 -13.40
N ASP A 97 -7.14 -3.30 -13.78
CA ASP A 97 -7.80 -3.11 -15.08
C ASP A 97 -6.82 -2.72 -16.21
N TYR A 98 -5.56 -2.42 -15.86
CA TYR A 98 -4.47 -2.01 -16.77
C TYR A 98 -3.29 -2.96 -16.69
#